data_AF-A0A7Y7NC51-F1
#
_entry.id   AF-A0A7Y7NC51-F1
#
_cell.length_a   1.000
_cell.length_b   1.000
_cell.length_c   1.000
_cell.angle_alpha   90.00
_cell.angle_beta   90.00
_cell.angle_gamma   90.00
#
_symmetry.space_group_name_H-M   'P 1'
#
loop_
_entity.id
_entity.type
_entity.pdbx_description
1 polymer ?
#
loop_
_entity_poly.entity_id
_entity_poly.type
_entity_poly.pdbx_seq_one_letter_code
_entity_poly.pdbx_strand_id
1 'polypeptide(L)'
;MARPGGDNGVENAALRRIEHEYENRIGRAFSSGHSVVEISRVIGCKRALPVYRILQRRGLIETSLKRSRFKGPDKLHNALRRMGLSFNQWCNSWQFEPPSAEHELSRSDTSSTSGIRLAAERDFPRIFAKGNQAINLEEWEQHISSSTTGYSYRIDWDTRLEKYLGTIIGVELLTIIGKHPSVVMMELVRGAWLLKAIDLLGSIGKR
;
A
#
# COMPACT_ATOMS: atom_id res chain seq x y z
N MET A 1 21.16 -31.46 -29.38
CA MET A 1 19.84 -31.31 -28.73
C MET A 1 20.00 -30.45 -27.49
N ALA A 2 19.67 -29.16 -27.58
CA ALA A 2 19.70 -28.23 -26.45
C ALA A 2 18.26 -27.99 -25.96
N ARG A 3 18.05 -28.06 -24.65
CA ARG A 3 16.74 -27.87 -24.00
C ARG A 3 16.20 -26.46 -24.29
N PRO A 4 14.93 -26.28 -24.68
CA PRO A 4 14.34 -24.95 -24.76
C PRO A 4 14.23 -24.38 -23.35
N GLY A 5 14.84 -23.22 -23.14
CA GLY A 5 14.76 -22.45 -21.91
C GLY A 5 13.30 -22.14 -21.57
N GLY A 6 12.98 -22.28 -20.28
CA GLY A 6 11.67 -21.97 -19.73
C GLY A 6 11.36 -20.48 -19.86
N ASP A 7 10.78 -20.11 -20.99
CA ASP A 7 10.08 -18.84 -21.13
C ASP A 7 8.73 -18.96 -20.38
N ASN A 8 8.77 -18.51 -19.13
CA ASN A 8 7.59 -18.24 -18.29
C ASN A 8 7.18 -16.76 -18.39
N GLY A 9 7.56 -16.08 -19.49
CA GLY A 9 7.17 -14.71 -19.78
C GLY A 9 5.68 -14.60 -20.02
N VAL A 10 4.93 -14.33 -18.96
CA VAL A 10 3.63 -13.67 -19.08
C VAL A 10 3.94 -12.28 -19.67
N GLU A 11 3.69 -12.10 -20.97
CA GLU A 11 3.77 -10.78 -21.62
C GLU A 11 2.65 -9.89 -21.06
N ASN A 12 2.96 -9.19 -19.98
CA ASN A 12 1.96 -8.45 -19.21
C ASN A 12 2.18 -6.95 -19.29
N ALA A 13 2.33 -6.43 -20.51
CA ALA A 13 2.57 -5.01 -20.73
C ALA A 13 1.44 -4.14 -20.15
N ALA A 14 0.19 -4.59 -20.24
CA ALA A 14 -0.96 -3.91 -19.66
C ALA A 14 -0.90 -3.87 -18.13
N LEU A 15 -0.63 -5.00 -17.47
CA LEU A 15 -0.51 -5.04 -16.01
C LEU A 15 0.65 -4.16 -15.52
N ARG A 16 1.81 -4.18 -16.20
CA ARG A 16 2.94 -3.30 -15.87
C ARG A 16 2.59 -1.82 -15.96
N ARG A 17 1.75 -1.42 -16.92
CA ARG A 17 1.24 -0.03 -17.00
C ARG A 17 0.35 0.32 -15.82
N ILE A 18 -0.54 -0.60 -15.42
CA ILE A 18 -1.42 -0.43 -14.25
C ILE A 18 -0.57 -0.32 -12.98
N GLU A 19 0.43 -1.18 -12.80
CA GLU A 19 1.36 -1.12 -11.68
C GLU A 19 2.11 0.21 -11.62
N HIS A 20 2.62 0.67 -12.77
CA HIS A 20 3.31 1.93 -12.85
C HIS A 20 2.41 3.12 -12.48
N GLU A 21 1.17 3.14 -12.96
CA GLU A 21 0.19 4.18 -12.59
C GLU A 21 -0.16 4.12 -11.10
N TYR A 22 -0.37 2.93 -10.55
CA TYR A 22 -0.59 2.74 -9.11
C TYR A 22 0.56 3.31 -8.27
N GLU A 23 1.82 3.01 -8.65
CA GLU A 23 2.98 3.58 -7.98
C GLU A 23 3.08 5.10 -8.13
N ASN A 24 2.72 5.64 -9.31
CA ASN A 24 2.66 7.09 -9.54
C ASN A 24 1.64 7.76 -8.61
N ARG A 25 0.47 7.15 -8.44
CA ARG A 25 -0.60 7.66 -7.56
C ARG A 25 -0.21 7.63 -6.09
N ILE A 26 0.48 6.58 -5.65
CA ILE A 26 1.08 6.53 -4.30
C ILE A 26 2.06 7.69 -4.12
N GLY A 27 2.96 7.90 -5.08
CA GLY A 27 3.95 8.97 -5.01
C GLY A 27 3.31 10.36 -4.95
N ARG A 28 2.25 10.59 -5.73
CA ARG A 28 1.49 11.85 -5.70
C ARG A 28 0.80 12.07 -4.35
N ALA A 29 0.07 11.08 -3.84
CA ALA A 29 -0.60 11.18 -2.55
C ALA A 29 0.40 11.51 -1.42
N PHE A 30 1.56 10.84 -1.43
CA PHE A 30 2.63 11.12 -0.47
C PHE A 30 3.17 12.55 -0.60
N SER A 31 3.44 12.99 -1.84
CA SER A 31 3.91 14.35 -2.11
C SER A 31 2.89 15.43 -1.74
N SER A 32 1.59 15.09 -1.68
CA SER A 32 0.51 15.94 -1.18
C SER A 32 0.37 15.92 0.35
N GLY A 33 1.34 15.35 1.09
CA GLY A 33 1.39 15.39 2.55
C GLY A 33 0.68 14.24 3.27
N HIS A 34 0.26 13.19 2.55
CA HIS A 34 -0.32 11.99 3.16
C HIS A 34 0.77 11.04 3.63
N SER A 35 0.56 10.42 4.79
CA SER A 35 1.53 9.49 5.36
C SER A 35 1.43 8.12 4.67
N VAL A 36 2.46 7.30 4.86
CA VAL A 36 2.43 5.90 4.39
C VAL A 36 1.30 5.10 5.04
N VAL A 37 0.93 5.44 6.27
CA VAL A 37 -0.15 4.78 7.01
C VAL A 37 -1.49 5.20 6.44
N GLU A 38 -1.72 6.49 6.18
CA GLU A 38 -2.96 6.98 5.56
C GLU A 38 -3.14 6.45 4.15
N ILE A 39 -2.10 6.48 3.31
CA ILE A 39 -2.15 5.93 1.96
C ILE A 39 -2.51 4.45 2.02
N SER A 40 -1.86 3.68 2.91
CA SER A 40 -2.15 2.25 3.07
C SER A 40 -3.58 1.99 3.50
N ARG A 41 -4.12 2.86 4.37
CA ARG A 41 -5.55 2.83 4.69
C ARG A 41 -6.31 3.06 3.42
N VAL A 42 -6.24 4.22 2.76
CA VAL A 42 -7.13 4.55 1.64
C VAL A 42 -7.24 3.44 0.58
N ILE A 43 -6.16 2.74 0.25
CA ILE A 43 -6.15 1.64 -0.73
C ILE A 43 -6.60 0.26 -0.19
N GLY A 44 -6.98 0.18 1.08
CA GLY A 44 -7.42 -1.05 1.74
C GLY A 44 -6.31 -2.02 2.12
N CYS A 45 -5.08 -1.55 2.25
CA CYS A 45 -3.96 -2.37 2.68
C CYS A 45 -3.87 -2.43 4.21
N LYS A 46 -3.89 -3.65 4.76
CA LYS A 46 -3.69 -3.88 6.21
C LYS A 46 -2.30 -3.48 6.71
N ARG A 47 -1.31 -3.41 5.81
CA ARG A 47 0.08 -3.10 6.12
C ARG A 47 0.55 -1.91 5.29
N ALA A 48 1.30 -1.01 5.91
CA ALA A 48 1.89 0.16 5.27
C ALA A 48 3.27 -0.12 4.66
N LEU A 49 3.90 -1.24 5.03
CA LEU A 49 5.23 -1.60 4.52
C LEU A 49 5.32 -1.63 2.98
N PRO A 50 4.35 -2.19 2.23
CA PRO A 50 4.41 -2.15 0.76
C PRO A 50 4.43 -0.73 0.19
N VAL A 51 3.60 0.18 0.74
CA VAL A 51 3.58 1.60 0.36
C VAL A 51 4.94 2.25 0.65
N TYR A 52 5.47 2.03 1.85
CA TYR A 52 6.79 2.52 2.24
C TYR A 52 7.89 2.05 1.27
N ARG A 53 7.88 0.77 0.87
CA ARG A 53 8.86 0.22 -0.09
C ARG A 53 8.72 0.80 -1.49
N ILE A 54 7.49 1.03 -1.96
CA ILE A 54 7.26 1.71 -3.24
C ILE A 54 7.87 3.11 -3.21
N LEU A 55 7.60 3.88 -2.15
CA LEU A 55 8.15 5.24 -2.01
C LEU A 55 9.68 5.25 -1.92
N GLN A 56 10.28 4.27 -1.22
CA GLN A 56 11.74 4.10 -1.19
C GLN A 56 12.32 3.80 -2.58
N ARG A 57 11.71 2.86 -3.34
CA ARG A 57 12.17 2.55 -4.70
C ARG A 57 12.09 3.75 -5.64
N ARG A 58 11.12 4.64 -5.39
CA ARG A 58 10.94 5.89 -6.14
C ARG A 58 11.80 7.04 -5.62
N GLY A 59 12.62 6.83 -4.59
CA GLY A 59 13.49 7.86 -4.02
C GLY A 59 12.75 8.96 -3.23
N LEU A 60 11.47 8.75 -2.89
CA LEU A 60 10.68 9.72 -2.12
C LEU A 60 10.89 9.58 -0.60
N ILE A 61 11.41 8.44 -0.17
CA ILE A 61 11.82 8.16 1.20
C ILE A 61 13.25 7.62 1.15
N GLU A 62 14.10 8.07 2.06
CA GLU A 62 15.49 7.62 2.10
C GLU A 62 15.60 6.11 2.33
N THR A 63 16.54 5.49 1.63
CA THR A 63 16.86 4.07 1.74
C THR A 63 17.82 3.78 2.90
N SER A 64 18.68 4.74 3.23
CA SER A 64 19.69 4.64 4.28
C SER A 64 19.11 4.96 5.66
N LEU A 65 18.29 4.05 6.18
CA LEU A 65 18.07 4.02 7.62
C LEU A 65 19.39 3.59 8.28
N LYS A 66 20.12 4.54 8.88
CA LYS A 66 21.20 4.19 9.81
C LYS A 66 20.62 3.18 10.81
N ARG A 67 21.29 2.06 11.02
CA ARG A 67 20.86 1.02 11.97
C ARG A 67 20.67 1.67 13.35
N SER A 68 19.44 2.04 13.64
CA SER A 68 19.07 2.73 14.86
C SER A 68 18.61 1.68 15.87
N ARG A 69 19.12 1.81 17.10
CA ARG A 69 18.72 0.96 18.24
C ARG A 69 17.38 1.40 18.86
N PHE A 70 16.79 2.50 18.37
CA PHE A 70 15.57 3.06 18.92
C PHE A 70 14.37 2.18 18.55
N LYS A 71 13.66 1.74 19.59
CA LYS A 71 12.43 0.95 19.46
C LYS A 71 11.19 1.85 19.40
N GLY A 72 11.33 3.10 19.83
CA GLY A 72 10.23 4.02 20.01
C GLY A 72 9.44 3.72 21.27
N PRO A 73 8.44 4.55 21.60
CA PRO A 73 7.62 4.38 22.78
C PRO A 73 6.83 3.05 22.77
N ASP A 74 6.76 2.36 23.90
CA ASP A 74 6.10 1.05 24.02
C ASP A 74 4.64 1.08 23.53
N LYS A 75 3.92 2.17 23.81
CA LYS A 75 2.53 2.38 23.36
C LYS A 75 2.35 2.28 21.85
N LEU A 76 3.36 2.65 21.06
CA LEU A 76 3.33 2.63 19.60
C LEU A 76 3.76 1.28 19.01
N HIS A 77 4.50 0.47 19.75
CA HIS A 77 5.12 -0.76 19.26
C HIS A 77 4.08 -1.70 18.62
N ASN A 78 2.94 -1.90 19.29
CA ASN A 78 1.88 -2.78 18.78
C ASN A 78 1.20 -2.23 17.51
N ALA A 79 1.01 -0.91 17.39
CA ALA A 79 0.43 -0.34 16.18
C ALA A 79 1.40 -0.39 15.00
N LEU A 80 2.67 -0.03 15.22
CA LEU A 80 3.71 -0.11 14.21
C LEU A 80 3.88 -1.56 13.70
N ARG A 81 3.90 -2.54 14.62
CA ARG A 81 3.94 -3.97 14.27
C ARG A 81 2.75 -4.39 13.41
N ARG A 82 1.52 -3.95 13.74
CA ARG A 82 0.32 -4.23 12.92
C ARG A 82 0.45 -3.65 11.51
N MET A 83 1.00 -2.44 11.39
CA MET A 83 1.24 -1.80 10.09
C MET A 83 2.45 -2.40 9.34
N GLY A 84 3.24 -3.27 9.98
CA GLY A 84 4.46 -3.83 9.41
C GLY A 84 5.61 -2.84 9.32
N LEU A 85 5.59 -1.77 10.11
CA LEU A 85 6.64 -0.75 10.17
C LEU A 85 7.43 -0.87 11.47
N SER A 86 8.71 -0.51 11.41
CA SER A 86 9.49 -0.17 12.60
C SER A 86 9.33 1.32 12.93
N PHE A 87 9.64 1.70 14.17
CA PHE A 87 9.62 3.11 14.59
C PHE A 87 10.51 3.99 13.70
N ASN A 88 11.70 3.50 13.33
CA ASN A 88 12.59 4.20 12.42
C ASN A 88 11.99 4.40 11.02
N GLN A 89 11.29 3.39 10.48
CA GLN A 89 10.62 3.53 9.18
C GLN A 89 9.49 4.54 9.25
N TRP A 90 8.73 4.58 10.35
CA TRP A 90 7.71 5.58 10.56
C TRP A 90 8.32 6.99 10.66
N CYS A 91 9.36 7.17 11.48
CA CYS A 91 10.08 8.46 11.58
C CYS A 91 10.61 8.91 10.21
N ASN A 92 11.27 8.01 9.47
CA ASN A 92 11.81 8.30 8.15
C ASN A 92 10.73 8.67 7.13
N SER A 93 9.56 8.03 7.18
CA SER A 93 8.44 8.40 6.31
C SER A 93 7.91 9.81 6.55
N TRP A 94 8.17 10.36 7.73
CA TRP A 94 7.81 11.70 8.15
C TRP A 94 9.00 12.67 8.19
N GLN A 95 10.21 12.21 7.84
CA GLN A 95 11.46 12.96 7.94
C GLN A 95 11.77 13.44 9.37
N PHE A 96 11.38 12.65 10.37
CA PHE A 96 11.72 12.90 11.77
C PHE A 96 13.02 12.21 12.16
N GLU A 97 13.80 12.88 13.00
CA GLU A 97 14.92 12.27 13.70
C GLU A 97 14.41 11.30 14.77
N PRO A 98 14.75 10.00 14.73
CA PRO A 98 14.23 9.01 15.69
C PRO A 98 14.46 9.35 17.18
N PRO A 99 15.63 9.87 17.62
CA PRO A 99 15.82 10.26 19.02
C PRO A 99 14.85 11.37 19.45
N SER A 100 14.66 12.38 18.60
CA SER A 100 13.76 13.50 18.86
C SER A 100 12.31 13.03 18.93
N ALA A 101 11.90 12.14 18.01
CA ALA A 101 10.56 11.59 18.01
C ALA A 101 10.28 10.72 19.24
N GLU A 102 11.22 9.87 19.66
CA GLU A 102 11.08 9.03 20.84
C GLU A 102 10.96 9.87 22.11
N HIS A 103 11.84 10.87 22.27
CA HIS A 103 11.79 11.80 23.39
C HIS A 103 10.43 12.51 23.45
N GLU A 104 9.99 13.11 22.34
CA GLU A 104 8.73 13.86 22.27
C GLU A 104 7.49 13.01 22.56
N LEU A 105 7.44 11.79 22.02
CA LEU A 105 6.29 10.91 22.18
C LEU A 105 6.27 10.21 23.55
N SER A 106 7.39 10.18 24.26
CA SER A 106 7.52 9.65 25.62
C SER A 106 7.15 10.66 26.70
N ARG A 107 7.07 11.95 26.38
CA ARG A 107 6.60 12.99 27.31
C ARG A 107 5.14 12.75 27.71
N SER A 108 4.89 12.82 29.02
CA SER A 108 3.56 12.69 29.64
C SER A 108 2.65 13.88 29.34
N ASP A 109 3.22 15.06 29.08
CA ASP A 109 2.47 16.23 28.65
C ASP A 109 1.91 16.00 27.24
N THR A 110 0.58 16.11 27.12
CA THR A 110 -0.18 15.93 25.86
C THR A 110 -0.61 17.23 25.22
N SER A 111 -0.24 18.38 25.78
CA SER A 111 -0.58 19.70 25.21
C SER A 111 0.32 20.14 24.06
N SER A 112 1.40 19.38 23.77
CA SER A 112 2.33 19.71 22.69
C SER A 112 1.66 19.65 21.31
N THR A 113 1.74 20.76 20.57
CA THR A 113 1.33 20.87 19.16
C THR A 113 2.46 20.52 18.20
N SER A 114 3.47 19.75 18.65
CA SER A 114 4.59 19.37 17.79
C SER A 114 4.13 18.54 16.60
N GLY A 115 4.76 18.75 15.44
CA GLY A 115 4.45 18.01 14.22
C GLY A 115 4.56 16.49 14.39
N ILE A 116 5.44 16.02 15.29
CA ILE A 116 5.62 14.60 15.61
C ILE A 116 4.37 14.04 16.31
N ARG A 117 3.80 14.78 17.26
CA ARG A 117 2.62 14.32 18.00
C ARG A 117 1.38 14.35 17.11
N LEU A 118 1.21 15.40 16.31
CA LEU A 118 0.14 15.50 15.30
C LEU A 118 0.23 14.36 14.27
N ALA A 119 1.44 14.05 13.79
CA ALA A 119 1.67 12.92 12.89
C ALA A 119 1.30 11.58 13.54
N ALA A 120 1.68 11.38 14.80
CA ALA A 120 1.37 10.16 15.54
C ALA A 120 -0.14 10.03 15.83
N GLU A 121 -0.84 11.13 16.10
CA GLU A 121 -2.30 11.18 16.25
C GLU A 121 -3.02 10.84 14.94
N ARG A 122 -2.55 11.42 13.83
CA ARG A 122 -3.07 11.14 12.48
C ARG A 122 -2.87 9.68 12.07
N ASP A 123 -1.68 9.15 12.32
CA ASP A 123 -1.33 7.78 11.95
C ASP A 123 -1.83 6.74 12.95
N PHE A 124 -2.06 7.09 14.21
CA PHE A 124 -2.45 6.13 15.24
C PHE A 124 -3.53 6.69 16.17
N PRO A 125 -4.69 7.08 15.64
CA PRO A 125 -5.72 7.77 16.43
C PRO A 125 -6.19 6.94 17.61
N ARG A 126 -6.27 5.61 17.50
CA ARG A 126 -6.64 4.73 18.64
C ARG A 126 -5.68 4.78 19.83
N ILE A 127 -4.43 5.22 19.64
CA ILE A 127 -3.43 5.32 20.71
C ILE A 127 -3.49 6.69 21.39
N PHE A 128 -3.81 7.74 20.63
CA PHE A 128 -3.70 9.12 21.10
C PHE A 128 -5.04 9.85 21.29
N ALA A 129 -6.14 9.35 20.72
CA ALA A 129 -7.45 9.93 20.93
C ALA A 129 -7.93 9.69 22.37
N LYS A 130 -8.00 10.76 23.16
CA LYS A 130 -8.80 10.81 24.38
C LYS A 130 -10.23 11.22 24.01
N GLY A 131 -11.13 10.24 23.87
CA GLY A 131 -12.58 10.47 23.75
C GLY A 131 -13.13 10.57 22.32
N ASN A 132 -14.13 9.71 22.06
CA ASN A 132 -15.24 9.77 21.09
C ASN A 132 -15.08 10.23 19.62
N GLN A 133 -13.89 10.50 19.10
CA GLN A 133 -13.68 10.66 17.64
C GLN A 133 -12.65 9.67 17.09
N ALA A 134 -12.70 8.44 17.57
CA ALA A 134 -12.06 7.36 16.83
C ALA A 134 -12.79 7.26 15.48
N ILE A 135 -12.11 7.59 14.38
CA ILE A 135 -12.51 7.10 13.06
C ILE A 135 -12.86 5.63 13.26
N ASN A 136 -14.10 5.25 12.97
CA ASN A 136 -14.57 3.88 13.14
C ASN A 136 -13.86 3.00 12.11
N LEU A 137 -12.63 2.61 12.44
CA LEU A 137 -11.75 1.84 11.58
C LEU A 137 -12.36 0.48 11.25
N GLU A 138 -13.26 -0.05 12.10
CA GLU A 138 -14.02 -1.27 11.81
C GLU A 138 -15.06 -1.04 10.71
N GLU A 139 -15.83 0.04 10.78
CA GLU A 139 -16.79 0.42 9.73
C GLU A 139 -16.08 0.74 8.40
N TRP A 140 -14.92 1.39 8.48
CA TRP A 140 -14.09 1.67 7.32
C TRP A 140 -13.43 0.39 6.75
N GLU A 141 -12.92 -0.52 7.60
CA GLU A 141 -12.40 -1.83 7.19
C GLU A 141 -13.51 -2.69 6.58
N GLN A 142 -14.73 -2.62 7.12
CA GLN A 142 -15.93 -3.21 6.54
C GLN A 142 -16.27 -2.60 5.19
N HIS A 143 -16.21 -1.28 5.02
CA HIS A 143 -16.47 -0.59 3.76
C HIS A 143 -15.47 -1.01 2.66
N ILE A 144 -14.19 -1.13 3.01
CA ILE A 144 -13.16 -1.59 2.08
C ILE A 144 -13.32 -3.07 1.73
N SER A 145 -13.67 -3.89 2.73
CA SER A 145 -13.85 -5.35 2.56
C SER A 145 -15.15 -5.68 1.82
N SER A 146 -16.23 -4.93 2.05
CA SER A 146 -17.51 -5.08 1.34
C SER A 146 -17.44 -4.58 -0.10
N SER A 147 -16.48 -3.68 -0.37
CA SER A 147 -16.09 -3.29 -1.72
C SER A 147 -15.30 -4.39 -2.45
N THR A 148 -15.46 -5.67 -2.10
CA THR A 148 -15.00 -6.81 -2.91
C THR A 148 -15.23 -6.48 -4.36
N THR A 149 -14.12 -6.44 -5.11
CA THR A 149 -14.09 -5.98 -6.50
C THR A 149 -15.17 -6.71 -7.30
N GLY A 150 -16.23 -6.01 -7.70
CA GLY A 150 -17.33 -6.52 -8.54
C GLY A 150 -16.90 -6.83 -9.98
N TYR A 151 -15.62 -7.13 -10.19
CA TYR A 151 -15.08 -7.52 -11.48
C TYR A 151 -15.47 -8.96 -11.77
N SER A 152 -15.98 -9.18 -12.97
CA SER A 152 -16.18 -10.52 -13.51
C SER A 152 -15.00 -10.87 -14.41
N TYR A 153 -14.55 -12.12 -14.35
CA TYR A 153 -13.36 -12.60 -15.05
C TYR A 153 -13.76 -13.62 -16.11
N ARG A 154 -13.07 -13.61 -17.25
CA ARG A 154 -13.18 -14.64 -18.27
C ARG A 154 -11.80 -15.25 -18.50
N ILE A 155 -11.72 -16.58 -18.54
CA ILE A 155 -10.49 -17.32 -18.84
C ILE A 155 -10.85 -18.38 -19.88
N ASP A 156 -10.21 -18.29 -21.04
CA ASP A 156 -10.40 -19.20 -22.16
C ASP A 156 -9.06 -19.84 -22.55
N TRP A 157 -9.12 -21.02 -23.16
CA TRP A 157 -7.93 -21.63 -23.77
C TRP A 157 -7.79 -21.14 -25.21
N ASP A 158 -6.65 -20.52 -25.53
CA ASP A 158 -6.29 -20.11 -26.89
C ASP A 158 -5.53 -21.25 -27.58
N THR A 159 -6.15 -21.85 -28.59
CA THR A 159 -5.58 -22.97 -29.35
C THR A 159 -4.38 -22.57 -30.21
N ARG A 160 -4.26 -21.30 -30.62
CA ARG A 160 -3.14 -20.82 -31.45
C ARG A 160 -1.91 -20.55 -30.61
N LEU A 161 -2.10 -20.05 -29.39
CA LEU A 161 -1.03 -19.75 -28.44
C LEU A 161 -0.67 -20.94 -27.54
N GLU A 162 -1.52 -21.98 -27.52
CA GLU A 162 -1.46 -23.11 -26.59
C GLU A 162 -1.33 -22.65 -25.14
N LYS A 163 -2.12 -21.63 -24.78
CA LYS A 163 -2.07 -20.95 -23.48
C LYS A 163 -3.46 -20.51 -23.04
N TYR A 164 -3.63 -20.31 -21.74
CA TYR A 164 -4.82 -19.65 -21.20
C TYR A 164 -4.73 -18.15 -21.40
N LEU A 165 -5.82 -17.56 -21.87
CA LEU A 165 -6.02 -16.14 -22.03
C LEU A 165 -7.11 -15.69 -21.06
N GLY A 166 -6.77 -14.73 -20.20
CA GLY A 166 -7.65 -14.17 -19.20
C GLY A 166 -7.91 -12.69 -19.43
N THR A 167 -9.15 -12.26 -19.19
CA THR A 167 -9.59 -10.86 -19.29
C THR A 167 -10.50 -10.48 -18.13
N ILE A 168 -10.48 -9.20 -17.74
CA ILE A 168 -11.49 -8.62 -16.85
C ILE A 168 -12.62 -8.04 -17.72
N ILE A 169 -13.86 -8.45 -17.49
CA ILE A 169 -15.02 -7.93 -18.23
C ILE A 169 -15.16 -6.43 -17.96
N GLY A 170 -15.27 -5.64 -19.03
CA GLY A 170 -15.33 -4.17 -18.97
C GLY A 170 -13.95 -3.48 -18.92
N VAL A 171 -12.85 -4.22 -18.89
CA VAL A 171 -11.48 -3.69 -18.96
C VAL A 171 -10.75 -4.34 -20.13
N GLU A 172 -11.13 -3.92 -21.34
CA GLU A 172 -10.67 -4.53 -22.60
C GLU A 172 -9.16 -4.47 -22.82
N LEU A 173 -8.47 -3.53 -22.15
CA LEU A 173 -7.02 -3.33 -22.28
C LEU A 173 -6.19 -4.29 -21.43
N LEU A 174 -6.79 -5.02 -20.48
CA LEU A 174 -6.05 -5.96 -19.61
C LEU A 174 -6.29 -7.40 -20.03
N THR A 175 -5.35 -7.92 -20.83
CA THR A 175 -5.27 -9.34 -21.18
C THR A 175 -4.06 -9.98 -20.51
N ILE A 176 -4.27 -11.13 -19.87
CA ILE A 176 -3.23 -11.92 -19.19
C ILE A 176 -3.11 -13.25 -19.93
N ILE A 177 -1.89 -13.66 -20.29
CA ILE A 177 -1.64 -14.92 -21.01
C ILE A 177 -0.71 -15.80 -20.19
N GLY A 178 -1.07 -17.06 -19.94
CA GLY A 178 -0.27 -17.96 -19.12
C GLY A 178 -0.49 -19.44 -19.42
N LYS A 179 0.45 -20.27 -19.00
CA LYS A 179 0.38 -21.74 -19.19
C LYS A 179 -0.64 -22.42 -18.28
N HIS A 180 -1.00 -21.78 -17.17
CA HIS A 180 -1.91 -22.33 -16.17
C HIS A 180 -3.02 -21.33 -15.86
N PRO A 181 -4.28 -21.79 -15.75
CA PRO A 181 -5.42 -20.90 -15.52
C PRO A 181 -5.37 -20.27 -14.13
N SER A 182 -4.79 -20.95 -13.14
CA SER A 182 -4.58 -20.41 -11.79
C SER A 182 -3.65 -19.19 -11.77
N VAL A 183 -2.56 -19.22 -12.56
CA VAL A 183 -1.62 -18.10 -12.68
C VAL A 183 -2.30 -16.92 -13.36
N VAL A 184 -3.05 -17.18 -14.43
CA VAL A 184 -3.83 -16.16 -15.14
C VAL A 184 -4.84 -15.49 -14.20
N MET A 185 -5.58 -16.30 -13.43
CA MET A 185 -6.56 -15.80 -12.46
C MET A 185 -5.92 -14.94 -11.36
N MET A 186 -4.76 -15.36 -10.82
CA MET A 186 -4.04 -14.59 -9.81
C MET A 186 -3.64 -13.19 -10.32
N GLU A 187 -3.09 -13.11 -11.53
CA GLU A 187 -2.69 -11.82 -12.13
C GLU A 187 -3.91 -10.96 -12.49
N LEU A 188 -5.03 -11.55 -12.91
CA LEU A 188 -6.30 -10.82 -13.11
C LEU A 188 -6.81 -10.22 -11.80
N VAL A 189 -6.86 -11.01 -10.72
CA VAL A 189 -7.29 -10.53 -9.38
C VAL A 189 -6.36 -9.42 -8.88
N ARG A 190 -5.06 -9.56 -9.11
CA ARG A 190 -4.08 -8.50 -8.81
C ARG A 190 -4.35 -7.23 -9.61
N GLY A 191 -4.57 -7.35 -10.92
CA GLY A 191 -4.89 -6.22 -11.79
C GLY A 191 -6.18 -5.50 -11.36
N ALA A 192 -7.23 -6.25 -11.07
CA ALA A 192 -8.50 -5.76 -10.52
C ALA A 192 -8.29 -4.95 -9.23
N TRP A 193 -7.49 -5.48 -8.31
CA TRP A 193 -7.17 -4.80 -7.06
C TRP A 193 -6.39 -3.49 -7.30
N LEU A 194 -5.40 -3.50 -8.19
CA LEU A 194 -4.61 -2.31 -8.52
C LEU A 194 -5.47 -1.21 -9.15
N LEU A 195 -6.37 -1.56 -10.07
CA LEU A 195 -7.30 -0.60 -10.69
C LEU A 195 -8.17 0.08 -9.63
N LYS A 196 -8.77 -0.70 -8.72
CA LYS A 196 -9.54 -0.14 -7.61
C LYS A 196 -8.69 0.76 -6.72
N ALA A 197 -7.46 0.37 -6.41
CA ALA A 197 -6.56 1.18 -5.59
C ALA A 197 -6.21 2.51 -6.27
N ILE A 198 -6.02 2.52 -7.59
CA ILE A 198 -5.81 3.74 -8.39
C ILE A 198 -7.01 4.68 -8.26
N ASP A 199 -8.24 4.16 -8.39
CA ASP A 199 -9.46 4.96 -8.27
C ASP A 199 -9.59 5.59 -6.88
N LEU A 200 -9.33 4.81 -5.83
CA LEU A 200 -9.34 5.27 -4.44
C LEU A 200 -8.32 6.39 -4.23
N LEU A 201 -7.08 6.24 -4.72
CA LEU A 201 -6.05 7.27 -4.64
C LEU A 201 -6.42 8.52 -5.46
N GLY A 202 -7.14 8.36 -6.57
CA GLY A 202 -7.64 9.48 -7.37
C GLY A 202 -8.64 10.37 -6.63
N SER A 203 -9.38 9.81 -5.67
CA SER A 203 -10.35 10.57 -4.86
C SER A 203 -9.70 11.46 -3.79
N ILE A 204 -8.47 11.16 -3.39
CA ILE A 204 -7.74 11.87 -2.33
C ILE A 204 -7.38 13.30 -2.75
N GLY A 205 -6.99 13.51 -4.01
CA GLY A 205 -6.52 14.81 -4.51
C GLY A 205 -7.61 15.81 -4.91
N LYS A 206 -8.87 15.54 -4.58
CA LYS A 206 -10.03 16.38 -4.93
C LYS A 206 -10.69 17.06 -3.73
N ARG A 207 -10.09 16.98 -2.54
CA ARG A 207 -10.58 17.62 -1.31
C ARG A 207 -9.86 18.93 -1.03
#